data_AF-A0A0C5H1Q3-F1
#
_entry.id   AF-A0A0C5H1Q3-F1
#
_cell.length_a   1.000
_cell.length_b   1.000
_cell.length_c   1.000
_cell.angle_alpha   90.00
_cell.angle_beta   90.00
_cell.angle_gamma   90.00
#
_symmetry.space_group_name_H-M   'P 1'
#
loop_
_entity.id
_entity.type
_entity.pdbx_description
1 polymer ?
#
loop_
_entity_poly.entity_id
_entity_poly.type
_entity_poly.pdbx_seq_one_letter_code
_entity_poly.pdbx_strand_id
1 'polypeptide(L)'
;MPVSGGYSYSPDFAYVVKTDSGDYLNFIIETKNVDGKDNLRKEEERKIEHAKELFNQISKDIKVEFKTQYAGDKIIELVKQSFAV
;
A
#
# COMPACT_ATOMS: atom_id res chain seq x y z
N MET A 1 -12.50 -8.71 -2.46
CA MET A 1 -12.37 -9.08 -1.03
C MET A 1 -13.17 -8.07 -0.21
N PRO A 2 -13.88 -8.48 0.85
CA PRO A 2 -14.86 -7.61 1.49
C PRO A 2 -14.16 -6.56 2.37
N VAL A 3 -14.71 -5.34 2.39
CA VAL A 3 -14.44 -4.36 3.44
C VAL A 3 -15.73 -3.65 3.85
N SER A 4 -15.71 -3.23 5.10
CA SER A 4 -16.71 -2.45 5.83
C SER A 4 -17.45 -1.43 4.94
N GLY A 5 -18.79 -1.47 5.00
CA GLY A 5 -19.65 -0.45 4.39
C GLY A 5 -20.10 -0.69 2.95
N GLY A 6 -19.79 -1.85 2.34
CA GLY A 6 -20.35 -2.24 1.03
C GLY A 6 -19.60 -1.73 -0.21
N TYR A 7 -18.44 -1.10 -0.02
CA TYR A 7 -17.54 -0.69 -1.10
C TYR A 7 -16.34 -1.63 -1.16
N SER A 8 -15.86 -2.02 -2.35
CA SER A 8 -14.64 -2.81 -2.50
C SER A 8 -13.41 -1.91 -2.58
N TYR A 9 -12.41 -2.15 -1.73
CA TYR A 9 -11.07 -1.59 -1.91
C TYR A 9 -10.23 -2.58 -2.73
N SER A 10 -9.70 -2.12 -3.86
CA SER A 10 -8.73 -2.86 -4.67
C SER A 10 -7.53 -1.94 -4.87
N PRO A 11 -6.33 -2.32 -4.39
CA PRO A 11 -5.14 -1.56 -4.70
C PRO A 11 -4.79 -1.69 -6.19
N ASP A 12 -4.02 -0.73 -6.70
CA ASP A 12 -3.55 -0.76 -8.09
C ASP A 12 -2.50 -1.85 -8.29
N PHE A 13 -1.60 -2.02 -7.31
CA PHE A 13 -0.62 -3.10 -7.30
C PHE A 13 -0.48 -3.73 -5.92
N ALA A 14 -0.30 -5.06 -5.90
CA ALA A 14 0.09 -5.82 -4.73
C ALA A 14 1.23 -6.77 -5.11
N TYR A 15 2.37 -6.66 -4.41
CA TYR A 15 3.50 -7.56 -4.58
C TYR A 15 3.67 -8.43 -3.34
N VAL A 16 4.00 -9.71 -3.54
CA VAL A 16 4.49 -10.59 -2.48
C VAL A 16 5.98 -10.73 -2.70
N VAL A 17 6.79 -10.14 -1.82
CA VAL A 17 8.25 -10.28 -1.89
C VAL A 17 8.71 -11.30 -0.87
N LYS A 18 9.49 -12.28 -1.32
CA LYS A 18 10.20 -13.22 -0.44
C LYS A 18 11.64 -12.74 -0.27
N THR A 19 12.07 -12.55 0.97
CA THR A 19 13.47 -12.23 1.29
C THR A 19 14.33 -13.49 1.37
N ASP A 20 15.66 -13.33 1.38
CA ASP A 20 16.60 -14.43 1.58
C ASP A 20 16.45 -15.10 2.96
N SER A 21 15.93 -14.37 3.96
CA SER A 21 15.54 -14.91 5.28
C SER A 21 14.24 -15.73 5.25
N GLY A 22 13.51 -15.73 4.13
CA GLY A 22 12.24 -16.45 3.97
C GLY A 22 11.00 -15.66 4.40
N ASP A 23 11.17 -14.38 4.77
CA ASP A 23 10.06 -13.50 5.16
C ASP A 23 9.27 -13.05 3.94
N TYR A 24 7.96 -12.87 4.13
CA TYR A 24 7.06 -12.33 3.10
C TYR A 24 6.73 -10.87 3.43
N LEU A 25 7.06 -9.97 2.51
CA LEU A 25 6.64 -8.57 2.52
C LEU A 25 5.54 -8.38 1.48
N ASN A 26 4.32 -8.08 1.93
CA ASN A 26 3.25 -7.67 1.04
C ASN A 26 3.35 -6.16 0.78
N PHE A 27 3.64 -5.78 -0.45
CA PHE A 27 3.78 -4.39 -0.84
C PHE A 27 2.53 -3.93 -1.58
N ILE A 28 1.78 -3.03 -0.94
CA ILE A 28 0.55 -2.49 -1.50
C ILE A 28 0.83 -1.08 -2.00
N ILE A 29 0.62 -0.86 -3.29
CA ILE A 29 0.82 0.42 -3.95
C ILE A 29 -0.52 0.94 -4.46
N GLU A 30 -0.82 2.16 -4.07
CA GLU A 30 -1.92 2.96 -4.58
C GLU A 30 -1.35 4.12 -5.41
N THR A 31 -1.74 4.21 -6.68
CA THR A 31 -1.36 5.31 -7.57
C THR A 31 -2.34 6.47 -7.48
N LYS A 32 -1.80 7.69 -7.44
CA LYS A 32 -2.58 8.92 -7.39
C LYS A 32 -2.03 9.91 -8.40
N ASN A 33 -2.92 10.42 -9.25
CA ASN A 33 -2.58 11.42 -10.25
C ASN A 33 -2.54 12.84 -9.64
N VAL A 34 -1.73 13.00 -8.60
CA VAL A 34 -1.49 14.26 -7.91
C VAL A 34 0.00 14.36 -7.57
N ASP A 35 0.51 15.57 -7.40
CA ASP A 35 1.94 15.82 -7.19
C ASP A 35 2.43 15.46 -5.76
N GLY A 36 1.51 15.21 -4.83
CA GLY A 36 1.89 14.88 -3.46
C GLY A 36 0.70 14.74 -2.52
N LYS A 37 1.02 14.43 -1.26
CA LYS A 37 0.02 14.14 -0.22
C LYS A 37 -0.96 15.28 0.01
N ASP A 38 -0.48 16.52 0.02
CA ASP A 38 -1.32 17.71 0.29
C ASP A 38 -2.40 17.94 -0.78
N ASN A 39 -2.25 17.32 -1.95
CA ASN A 39 -3.21 17.35 -3.04
C ASN A 39 -4.18 16.16 -3.05
N LEU A 40 -4.05 15.22 -2.10
CA LEU A 40 -4.99 14.12 -1.96
C LEU A 40 -6.34 14.61 -1.43
N ARG A 41 -7.41 14.07 -2.00
CA ARG A 41 -8.75 14.30 -1.46
C ARG A 41 -8.88 13.54 -0.14
N LYS A 42 -9.51 14.16 0.86
CA LYS A 42 -9.74 13.54 2.19
C LYS A 42 -10.40 12.16 2.12
N GLU A 43 -11.26 11.94 1.12
CA GLU A 43 -11.89 10.65 0.86
C GLU A 43 -10.90 9.56 0.43
N GLU A 44 -9.85 9.92 -0.31
CA GLU A 44 -8.79 9.01 -0.76
C GLU A 44 -7.86 8.67 0.40
N GLU A 45 -7.51 9.66 1.22
CA GLU A 45 -6.74 9.43 2.45
C GLU A 45 -7.45 8.42 3.37
N ARG A 46 -8.75 8.61 3.62
CA ARG A 46 -9.55 7.70 4.44
C ARG A 46 -9.64 6.28 3.88
N LYS A 47 -9.71 6.12 2.54
CA LYS A 47 -9.70 4.79 1.91
C LYS A 47 -8.37 4.07 2.13
N ILE A 48 -7.26 4.80 1.99
CA ILE A 48 -5.92 4.26 2.25
C ILE A 48 -5.76 3.88 3.72
N GLU A 49 -6.25 4.71 4.65
CA GLU A 49 -6.22 4.41 6.09
C GLU A 49 -7.03 3.16 6.45
N HIS A 50 -8.26 3.03 5.96
CA HIS A 50 -9.06 1.81 6.20
C HIS A 50 -8.40 0.56 5.62
N ALA A 51 -7.79 0.64 4.43
CA ALA A 51 -7.06 -0.48 3.87
C ALA A 51 -5.88 -0.88 4.75
N LYS A 52 -5.10 0.09 5.24
CA LYS A 52 -4.01 -0.14 6.18
C LYS A 52 -4.48 -0.86 7.44
N GLU A 53 -5.57 -0.40 8.06
CA GLU A 53 -6.12 -1.03 9.25
C GLU A 53 -6.60 -2.46 8.98
N LEU A 54 -7.30 -2.70 7.86
CA LEU A 54 -7.76 -4.04 7.49
C LEU A 54 -6.59 -5.01 7.34
N PHE A 55 -5.58 -4.66 6.55
CA PHE A 55 -4.44 -5.54 6.33
C PHE A 55 -3.62 -5.72 7.60
N ASN A 56 -3.47 -4.70 8.46
CA ASN A 56 -2.83 -4.86 9.75
C ASN A 56 -3.56 -5.88 10.65
N GLN A 57 -4.89 -5.96 10.57
CA GLN A 57 -5.67 -6.97 11.29
C GLN A 57 -5.51 -8.38 10.69
N ILE A 58 -5.43 -8.50 9.37
CA ILE A 58 -5.30 -9.79 8.66
C ILE A 58 -3.87 -10.35 8.77
N SER A 59 -2.87 -9.48 8.84
CA SER A 59 -1.46 -9.84 8.61
C SER A 59 -0.67 -9.95 9.91
N LYS A 60 -1.24 -10.59 10.94
CA LYS A 60 -0.54 -10.76 12.24
C LYS A 60 0.83 -11.44 12.10
N ASP A 61 0.99 -12.30 11.09
CA ASP A 61 2.21 -13.07 10.83
C ASP A 61 2.94 -12.63 9.55
N ILE A 62 2.45 -11.60 8.85
CA ILE A 62 3.02 -11.16 7.57
C ILE A 62 3.28 -9.65 7.61
N LYS A 63 4.50 -9.24 7.26
CA LYS A 63 4.84 -7.82 7.19
C LYS A 63 4.15 -7.21 5.97
N VAL A 64 3.33 -6.19 6.16
CA VAL A 64 2.69 -5.44 5.06
C VAL A 64 3.24 -4.03 5.07
N GLU A 65 3.70 -3.57 3.91
CA GLU A 65 4.15 -2.20 3.73
C GLU A 65 3.31 -1.50 2.67
N PHE A 66 2.81 -0.33 3.05
CA PHE A 66 1.94 0.48 2.21
C PHE A 66 2.71 1.68 1.67
N LYS A 67 2.65 1.88 0.36
CA LYS A 67 3.13 3.09 -0.29
C LYS A 67 2.03 3.74 -1.13
N THR A 68 2.11 5.06 -1.20
CA THR A 68 1.36 5.85 -2.17
C THR A 68 2.36 6.27 -3.24
N GLN A 69 2.04 6.03 -4.50
CA GLN A 69 2.81 6.52 -5.64
C GLN A 69 2.12 7.77 -6.20
N TYR A 70 2.82 8.89 -6.19
CA TYR A 70 2.39 10.14 -6.80
C TYR A 70 2.83 10.23 -8.26
N ALA A 71 2.31 11.22 -8.99
CA ALA A 71 2.55 11.35 -10.44
C ALA A 71 4.05 11.45 -10.81
N GLY A 72 4.86 12.05 -9.94
CA GLY A 72 6.31 12.17 -10.13
C GLY A 72 7.13 10.95 -9.69
N ASP A 73 6.53 10.00 -8.97
CA ASP A 73 7.26 8.89 -8.36
C ASP A 73 7.46 7.73 -9.33
N LYS A 74 8.66 7.16 -9.32
CA LYS A 74 8.91 5.88 -10.01
C LYS A 74 8.69 4.71 -9.07
N ILE A 75 7.86 3.77 -9.50
CA ILE A 75 7.56 2.54 -8.73
C ILE A 75 8.81 1.79 -8.29
N ILE A 76 9.86 1.76 -9.12
CA ILE A 76 11.13 1.09 -8.79
C ILE A 76 11.86 1.76 -7.62
N GLU A 77 11.70 3.07 -7.43
CA GLU A 77 12.29 3.80 -6.31
C GLU A 77 11.54 3.49 -5.01
N LEU A 78 10.20 3.41 -5.07
CA LEU A 78 9.36 3.01 -3.94
C LEU A 78 9.69 1.60 -3.46
N VAL A 79 9.85 0.66 -4.40
CA VAL A 79 10.21 -0.73 -4.10
C VAL A 79 11.62 -0.83 -3.50
N LYS A 80 12.60 -0.09 -4.04
CA LYS A 80 13.97 -0.06 -3.50
C LYS A 80 14.04 0.48 -2.08
N GLN A 81 13.26 1.52 -1.75
CA GLN A 81 13.22 2.08 -0.40
C GLN A 81 12.78 1.05 0.65
N SER A 82 11.94 0.10 0.26
CA SER A 82 11.41 -0.94 1.16
C SER A 82 12.38 -2.10 1.41
N PHE A 83 13.43 -2.23 0.60
CA PHE A 83 14.53 -3.18 0.81
C PHE A 83 15.75 -2.61 1.52
N ALA A 84 15.84 -1.28 1.65
CA ALA A 84 17.01 -0.60 2.22
C ALA A 84 17.01 -0.56 3.77
N VAL A 85 16.22 -1.42 4.43
CA VAL A 85 16.04 -1.49 5.89
C VAL A 85 16.76 -2.70 6.45
#